data_AF-C4JSI4-F1
#
_entry.id   AF-C4JSI4-F1
#
_cell.length_a   1.000
_cell.length_b   1.000
_cell.length_c   1.000
_cell.angle_alpha   90.00
_cell.angle_beta   90.00
_cell.angle_gamma   90.00
#
_symmetry.space_group_name_H-M   'P 1'
#
loop_
_entity.id
_entity.type
_entity.pdbx_description
1 polymer ?
#
loop_
_entity_poly.entity_id
_entity_poly.type
_entity_poly.pdbx_seq_one_letter_code
_entity_poly.pdbx_strand_id
1 'polypeptide(L)'
;MCRNILDDSILKSHVRKVYVNTIEEDWESEPENGGNFDHGYETDDYEPSLETKAQMSLLTQFPLLEHITLRFEKNFTKESGGFYSDYPPQNLEFRLEVLQWFFSSLVASSVRPRSLAFRNIHSIALQDPAMLDLLAQMLHGLRALRLNVSNQRQNGDYGYVVDNPHTFEQLPSDWLSPTKSTLEHLTLYSNQPFGLFPKLDLSSIHFPRLKSLALGQYEFFHDDQLDWIISHGPTLRELYLDNCIILHAIVYSEWEQGHLHRYHPSALSGKWDEVERSLDPRTTRYIYTTRWHDYFAMFRTGLPLLQHFRIGKSMWCHEFPFEKEREIEIGLFEDRYLTWDGGFHTRSSDFDIPEELGDISSCDEEDKDALLALFQKIGQNVPEREGGLVCDEQGVWH
;
A
#
# COMPACT_ATOMS: atom_id res chain seq x y z
N MET A 1 26.00 -24.35 17.23
CA MET A 1 26.60 -24.01 15.93
C MET A 1 25.52 -24.12 14.87
N CYS A 2 24.92 -23.01 14.46
CA CYS A 2 24.15 -23.00 13.21
C CYS A 2 25.17 -23.19 12.08
N ARG A 3 25.02 -24.24 11.28
CA ARG A 3 25.79 -24.37 10.04
C ARG A 3 25.38 -23.24 9.12
N ASN A 4 26.35 -22.51 8.57
CA ASN A 4 26.06 -21.51 7.54
C ASN A 4 25.49 -22.26 6.32
N ILE A 5 24.30 -21.86 5.87
CA ILE A 5 23.62 -22.49 4.74
C ILE A 5 24.45 -22.41 3.46
N LEU A 6 25.36 -21.43 3.39
CA LEU A 6 26.26 -21.22 2.27
C LEU A 6 27.43 -22.23 2.22
N ASP A 7 27.64 -23.01 3.27
CA ASP A 7 28.71 -24.02 3.30
C ASP A 7 28.18 -25.44 3.07
N ASP A 8 26.86 -25.61 3.01
CA ASP A 8 26.19 -26.91 2.88
C ASP A 8 25.47 -27.02 1.52
N SER A 9 26.05 -27.80 0.60
CA SER A 9 25.51 -27.97 -0.76
C SER A 9 24.11 -28.59 -0.78
N ILE A 10 23.80 -29.45 0.19
CA ILE A 10 22.47 -30.05 0.33
C ILE A 10 21.50 -28.94 0.72
N LEU A 11 21.80 -28.16 1.76
CA LEU A 11 20.89 -27.10 2.20
C LEU A 11 20.68 -26.03 1.11
N LYS A 12 21.73 -25.59 0.41
CA LYS A 12 21.62 -24.65 -0.73
C LYS A 12 20.60 -25.11 -1.77
N SER A 13 20.64 -26.39 -2.13
CA SER A 13 19.75 -26.96 -3.14
C SER A 13 18.27 -26.98 -2.73
N HIS A 14 17.95 -26.73 -1.46
CA HIS A 14 16.58 -26.70 -0.94
C HIS A 14 16.07 -25.26 -0.69
N VAL A 15 16.92 -24.24 -0.80
CA VAL A 15 16.53 -22.84 -0.60
C VAL A 15 15.62 -22.38 -1.74
N ARG A 16 14.38 -22.05 -1.39
CA ARG A 16 13.36 -21.50 -2.32
C ARG A 16 13.00 -20.05 -2.04
N LYS A 17 13.28 -19.57 -0.83
CA LYS A 17 12.87 -18.26 -0.35
C LYS A 17 14.01 -17.59 0.41
N VAL A 18 14.30 -16.35 0.06
CA VAL A 18 15.33 -15.53 0.70
C VAL A 18 14.76 -14.17 1.08
N TYR A 19 15.11 -13.71 2.28
CA TYR A 19 14.90 -12.34 2.73
C TYR A 19 16.25 -11.64 2.77
N VAL A 20 16.34 -10.52 2.08
CA VAL A 20 17.48 -9.61 2.09
C VAL A 20 17.06 -8.41 2.92
N ASN A 21 17.57 -8.32 4.14
CA ASN A 21 17.34 -7.18 5.01
C ASN A 21 18.56 -6.27 4.95
N THR A 22 18.37 -4.99 4.64
CA THR A 22 19.47 -4.00 4.63
C THR A 22 19.79 -3.45 6.01
N ILE A 23 18.99 -3.81 7.03
CA ILE A 23 19.16 -3.44 8.43
C ILE A 23 18.80 -4.64 9.32
N GLU A 24 19.50 -4.82 10.44
CA GLU A 24 19.23 -5.91 11.38
C GLU A 24 18.00 -5.62 12.26
N GLU A 25 17.93 -4.40 12.81
CA GLU A 25 16.85 -3.92 13.66
C GLU A 25 16.33 -2.59 13.12
N ASP A 26 15.01 -2.36 13.19
CA ASP A 26 14.46 -1.09 12.70
C ASP A 26 14.97 0.06 13.57
N TRP A 27 15.19 1.22 12.95
CA TRP A 27 15.50 2.44 13.70
C TRP A 27 14.27 2.87 14.51
N GLU A 28 14.36 2.92 15.84
CA GLU A 28 13.34 3.49 16.72
C GLU A 28 13.70 4.94 17.01
N SER A 29 12.94 5.89 16.45
CA SER A 29 13.29 7.31 16.56
C SER A 29 12.91 7.96 17.88
N GLU A 30 12.19 7.29 18.81
CA GLU A 30 12.08 7.63 20.25
C GLU A 30 11.34 6.49 21.01
N PRO A 31 11.62 6.25 22.30
CA PRO A 31 10.74 5.45 23.16
C PRO A 31 9.47 6.25 23.52
N GLU A 32 8.32 5.57 23.67
CA GLU A 32 7.01 6.13 24.07
C GLU A 32 6.98 6.94 25.40
N ASN A 33 8.11 7.11 26.08
CA ASN A 33 8.20 7.67 27.44
C ASN A 33 9.22 8.80 27.59
N GLY A 34 9.40 9.68 26.59
CA GLY A 34 10.05 11.01 26.74
C GLY A 34 11.40 11.01 27.48
N GLY A 35 12.11 9.88 27.42
CA GLY A 35 13.36 9.68 28.10
C GLY A 35 14.49 10.12 27.19
N ASN A 36 15.16 11.22 27.55
CA ASN A 36 16.42 11.62 26.94
C ASN A 36 17.43 10.47 27.08
N PHE A 37 17.52 9.63 26.07
CA PHE A 37 18.70 8.83 25.84
C PHE A 37 19.54 9.58 24.80
N ASP A 38 20.65 10.15 25.30
CA ASP A 38 21.82 10.53 24.52
C ASP A 38 22.40 9.24 23.90
N HIS A 39 21.73 8.74 22.86
CA HIS A 39 22.31 7.72 22.01
C HIS A 39 23.25 8.45 21.07
N GLY A 40 24.53 8.51 21.46
CA GLY A 40 25.65 8.79 20.57
C GLY A 40 25.82 7.69 19.52
N TYR A 41 24.77 7.40 18.75
CA TYR A 41 24.96 6.83 17.42
C TYR A 41 25.64 7.94 16.64
N GLU A 42 26.96 7.84 16.50
CA GLU A 42 27.62 8.43 15.36
C GLU A 42 26.81 7.96 14.14
N THR A 43 26.02 8.87 13.56
CA THR A 43 25.40 8.68 12.26
C THR A 43 26.55 8.75 11.26
N ASP A 44 27.41 7.73 11.28
CA ASP A 44 28.25 7.43 10.15
C ASP A 44 27.28 7.31 8.98
N ASP A 45 27.45 8.19 7.99
CA ASP A 45 26.76 8.10 6.71
C ASP A 45 26.87 6.63 6.26
N TYR A 46 25.78 5.88 6.40
CA TYR A 46 25.74 4.47 6.05
C TYR A 46 25.78 4.43 4.52
N GLU A 47 26.97 4.55 3.94
CA GLU A 47 27.19 4.14 2.56
C GLU A 47 27.01 2.62 2.52
N PRO A 48 26.28 2.08 1.52
CA PRO A 48 26.13 0.65 1.42
C PRO A 48 27.52 0.04 1.20
N SER A 49 27.90 -0.89 2.07
CA SER A 49 29.26 -1.43 2.05
C SER A 49 29.48 -2.38 0.87
N LEU A 50 30.73 -2.54 0.45
CA LEU A 50 31.11 -3.61 -0.50
C LEU A 50 30.72 -5.01 0.01
N GLU A 51 30.60 -5.18 1.33
CA GLU A 51 30.09 -6.40 1.94
C GLU A 51 28.60 -6.61 1.60
N THR A 52 27.76 -5.58 1.71
CA THR A 52 26.35 -5.63 1.28
C THR A 52 26.24 -6.05 -0.19
N LYS A 53 27.08 -5.51 -1.07
CA LYS A 53 27.14 -5.92 -2.49
C LYS A 53 27.54 -7.38 -2.66
N ALA A 54 28.56 -7.83 -1.93
CA ALA A 54 29.03 -9.21 -1.97
C ALA A 54 27.95 -10.19 -1.49
N GLN A 55 27.20 -9.81 -0.45
CA GLN A 55 26.09 -10.61 0.08
C GLN A 55 24.95 -10.76 -0.93
N MET A 56 24.58 -9.71 -1.69
CA MET A 56 23.57 -9.82 -2.75
C MET A 56 23.98 -10.78 -3.87
N SER A 57 25.27 -10.85 -4.19
CA SER A 57 25.79 -11.75 -5.21
C SER A 57 25.60 -13.23 -4.83
N LEU A 58 25.41 -13.54 -3.53
CA LEU A 58 25.15 -14.89 -3.04
C LEU A 58 23.78 -15.43 -3.49
N LEU A 59 22.84 -14.56 -3.88
CA LEU A 59 21.53 -14.97 -4.41
C LEU A 59 21.66 -15.89 -5.63
N THR A 60 22.74 -15.73 -6.40
CA THR A 60 23.05 -16.56 -7.58
C THR A 60 23.41 -18.02 -7.23
N GLN A 61 23.68 -18.33 -5.97
CA GLN A 61 24.11 -19.65 -5.53
C GLN A 61 22.94 -20.60 -5.21
N PHE A 62 21.70 -20.13 -5.24
CA PHE A 62 20.51 -20.90 -4.89
C PHE A 62 19.77 -21.38 -6.16
N PRO A 63 19.93 -22.65 -6.56
CA PRO A 63 19.43 -23.14 -7.86
C PRO A 63 17.90 -23.29 -7.94
N LEU A 64 17.19 -23.27 -6.80
CA LEU A 64 15.73 -23.40 -6.72
C LEU A 64 15.06 -22.13 -6.15
N LEU A 65 15.75 -20.99 -6.18
CA LEU A 65 15.23 -19.74 -5.64
C LEU A 65 13.99 -19.26 -6.41
N GLU A 66 12.86 -19.18 -5.73
CA GLU A 66 11.57 -18.79 -6.33
C GLU A 66 11.03 -17.48 -5.76
N HIS A 67 11.33 -17.19 -4.49
CA HIS A 67 10.78 -16.06 -3.74
C HIS A 67 11.90 -15.22 -3.14
N ILE A 68 11.89 -13.92 -3.41
CA ILE A 68 12.90 -13.01 -2.88
C ILE A 68 12.21 -11.77 -2.33
N THR A 69 12.55 -11.41 -1.10
CA THR A 69 12.10 -10.20 -0.45
C THR A 69 13.30 -9.30 -0.18
N LEU A 70 13.24 -8.04 -0.62
CA LEU A 70 14.16 -6.99 -0.22
C LEU A 70 13.44 -6.09 0.78
N ARG A 71 14.04 -5.88 1.95
CA ARG A 71 13.52 -5.00 3.01
C ARG A 71 14.49 -3.87 3.25
N PHE A 72 13.95 -2.65 3.17
CA PHE A 72 14.60 -1.44 3.65
C PHE A 72 14.12 -1.07 5.05
N GLU A 73 14.86 -0.17 5.70
CA GLU A 73 14.43 0.51 6.91
C GLU A 73 13.07 1.20 6.69
N LYS A 74 12.17 1.13 7.68
CA LYS A 74 10.83 1.72 7.58
C LYS A 74 10.87 3.25 7.55
N ASN A 75 11.82 3.84 8.28
CA ASN A 75 12.02 5.27 8.34
C ASN A 75 12.92 5.75 7.18
N PHE A 76 12.58 6.91 6.62
CA PHE A 76 13.31 7.51 5.51
C PHE A 76 13.26 9.03 5.59
N THR A 77 14.38 9.68 5.31
CA THR A 77 14.48 11.13 5.12
C THR A 77 15.17 11.44 3.80
N LYS A 78 14.61 12.40 3.06
CA LYS A 78 15.20 12.89 1.80
C LYS A 78 16.41 13.80 2.03
N GLU A 79 16.47 14.45 3.20
CA GLU A 79 17.56 15.37 3.56
C GLU A 79 18.69 14.62 4.27
N SER A 80 19.86 14.68 3.68
CA SER A 80 21.15 14.44 4.34
C SER A 80 21.70 15.79 4.80
N GLY A 81 21.72 16.06 6.11
CA GLY A 81 22.52 17.17 6.66
C GLY A 81 21.83 18.22 7.53
N GLY A 82 20.89 17.85 8.41
CA GLY A 82 20.57 18.70 9.55
C GLY A 82 21.51 18.46 10.74
N PHE A 83 21.55 19.43 11.66
CA PHE A 83 22.40 19.41 12.87
C PHE A 83 21.99 18.38 13.95
N TYR A 84 21.09 17.44 13.63
CA TYR A 84 20.54 16.47 14.58
C TYR A 84 20.92 15.05 14.18
N SER A 85 21.34 14.26 15.16
CA SER A 85 21.73 12.85 15.07
C SER A 85 20.56 11.87 14.83
N ASP A 86 19.37 12.37 14.49
CA ASP A 86 18.12 11.60 14.45
C ASP A 86 17.70 11.19 13.03
N TYR A 87 18.64 11.18 12.07
CA TYR A 87 18.34 10.77 10.70
C TYR A 87 18.33 9.23 10.57
N PRO A 88 17.31 8.65 9.90
CA PRO A 88 17.31 7.23 9.63
C PRO A 88 18.54 6.84 8.79
N PRO A 89 19.06 5.62 8.97
CA PRO A 89 20.38 5.23 8.49
C PRO A 89 20.43 4.99 6.96
N GLN A 90 19.29 4.98 6.27
CA GLN A 90 19.21 4.60 4.85
C GLN A 90 18.62 5.75 4.01
N ASN A 91 19.49 6.65 3.58
CA ASN A 91 19.16 7.76 2.69
C ASN A 91 18.83 7.32 1.26
N LEU A 92 18.54 8.27 0.36
CA LEU A 92 18.15 7.99 -1.03
C LEU A 92 19.23 7.26 -1.82
N GLU A 93 20.48 7.72 -1.70
CA GLU A 93 21.63 7.18 -2.44
C GLU A 93 21.89 5.73 -2.06
N PHE A 94 21.90 5.42 -0.76
CA PHE A 94 21.99 4.06 -0.25
C PHE A 94 20.93 3.14 -0.88
N ARG A 95 19.66 3.57 -0.88
CA ARG A 95 18.54 2.75 -1.37
C ARG A 95 18.67 2.50 -2.87
N LEU A 96 19.06 3.51 -3.64
CA LEU A 96 19.27 3.38 -5.09
C LEU A 96 20.42 2.42 -5.42
N GLU A 97 21.54 2.53 -4.70
CA GLU A 97 22.69 1.65 -4.92
C GLU A 97 22.38 0.19 -4.54
N VAL A 98 21.68 -0.04 -3.42
CA VAL A 98 21.19 -1.36 -3.03
C VAL A 98 20.24 -1.93 -4.09
N LEU A 99 19.29 -1.14 -4.60
CA LEU A 99 18.40 -1.59 -5.68
C LEU A 99 19.18 -1.96 -6.94
N GLN A 100 20.16 -1.15 -7.33
CA GLN A 100 21.01 -1.43 -8.50
C GLN A 100 21.78 -2.75 -8.35
N TRP A 101 22.39 -2.98 -7.18
CA TRP A 101 23.11 -4.23 -6.91
C TRP A 101 22.18 -5.43 -6.85
N PHE A 102 21.01 -5.27 -6.22
CA PHE A 102 20.00 -6.31 -6.12
C PHE A 102 19.52 -6.70 -7.52
N PHE A 103 19.18 -5.72 -8.35
CA PHE A 103 18.71 -5.99 -9.70
C PHE A 103 19.78 -6.63 -10.58
N SER A 104 21.00 -6.12 -10.52
CA SER A 104 22.15 -6.68 -11.26
C SER A 104 22.41 -8.14 -10.87
N SER A 105 22.33 -8.46 -9.58
CA SER A 105 22.55 -9.82 -9.07
C SER A 105 21.48 -10.80 -9.56
N LEU A 106 20.22 -10.37 -9.60
CA LEU A 106 19.12 -11.22 -10.07
C LEU A 106 19.09 -11.40 -11.58
N VAL A 107 19.45 -10.36 -12.35
CA VAL A 107 19.60 -10.47 -13.80
C VAL A 107 20.77 -11.40 -14.16
N ALA A 108 21.87 -11.38 -13.39
CA ALA A 108 23.01 -12.27 -13.56
C ALA A 108 22.74 -13.71 -13.08
N SER A 109 21.69 -13.93 -12.29
CA SER A 109 21.33 -15.26 -11.80
C SER A 109 20.83 -16.16 -12.94
N SER A 110 21.22 -17.44 -12.89
CA SER A 110 20.67 -18.48 -13.79
C SER A 110 19.22 -18.85 -13.46
N VAL A 111 18.73 -18.46 -12.27
CA VAL A 111 17.38 -18.72 -11.80
C VAL A 111 16.58 -17.42 -11.82
N ARG A 112 15.40 -17.47 -12.45
CA ARG A 112 14.45 -16.36 -12.45
C ARG A 112 13.42 -16.56 -11.34
N PRO A 113 13.36 -15.64 -10.35
CA PRO A 113 12.37 -15.76 -9.28
C PRO A 113 10.95 -15.64 -9.86
N ARG A 114 10.01 -16.34 -9.25
CA ARG A 114 8.58 -16.25 -9.58
C ARG A 114 7.86 -15.19 -8.77
N SER A 115 8.45 -14.78 -7.65
CA SER A 115 7.87 -13.87 -6.69
C SER A 115 8.93 -12.88 -6.23
N LEU A 116 8.58 -11.60 -6.33
CA LEU A 116 9.37 -10.51 -5.79
C LEU A 116 8.54 -9.71 -4.80
N ALA A 117 9.25 -9.23 -3.79
CA ALA A 117 8.66 -8.44 -2.76
C ALA A 117 9.61 -7.35 -2.30
N PHE A 118 9.07 -6.15 -2.14
CA PHE A 118 9.78 -5.00 -1.64
C PHE A 118 9.04 -4.48 -0.40
N ARG A 119 9.74 -4.48 0.72
CA ARG A 119 9.24 -3.91 1.98
C ARG A 119 9.89 -2.55 2.20
N ASN A 120 9.05 -1.58 2.55
CA ASN A 120 9.44 -0.21 2.83
C ASN A 120 10.20 0.44 1.67
N ILE A 121 9.81 0.13 0.42
CA ILE A 121 10.40 0.81 -0.73
C ILE A 121 9.97 2.28 -0.66
N HIS A 122 10.93 3.20 -0.76
CA HIS A 122 10.55 4.60 -0.74
C HIS A 122 9.94 4.98 -2.09
N SER A 123 9.11 6.03 -2.09
CA SER A 123 8.58 6.60 -3.32
C SER A 123 9.69 7.30 -4.13
N ILE A 124 10.58 6.53 -4.76
CA ILE A 124 11.64 6.98 -5.64
C ILE A 124 11.17 6.92 -7.09
N ALA A 125 11.28 8.04 -7.81
CA ALA A 125 11.26 8.02 -9.26
C ALA A 125 12.53 7.31 -9.75
N LEU A 126 12.42 6.09 -10.27
CA LEU A 126 13.54 5.46 -10.95
C LEU A 126 13.71 6.16 -12.29
N GLN A 127 14.61 7.14 -12.35
CA GLN A 127 14.84 7.93 -13.55
C GLN A 127 15.99 7.40 -14.42
N ASP A 128 16.88 6.57 -13.85
CA ASP A 128 17.98 5.98 -14.60
C ASP A 128 17.46 4.90 -15.57
N PRO A 129 17.60 5.09 -16.90
CA PRO A 129 17.18 4.11 -17.88
C PRO A 129 17.82 2.73 -17.67
N ALA A 130 19.08 2.67 -17.21
CA ALA A 130 19.76 1.40 -16.97
C ALA A 130 19.12 0.62 -15.81
N MET A 131 18.71 1.30 -14.74
CA MET A 131 17.96 0.67 -13.65
C MET A 131 16.57 0.23 -14.10
N LEU A 132 15.87 1.03 -14.91
CA LEU A 132 14.55 0.67 -15.45
C LEU A 132 14.64 -0.58 -16.35
N ASP A 133 15.69 -0.69 -17.17
CA ASP A 133 15.94 -1.87 -17.99
C ASP A 133 16.19 -3.13 -17.13
N LEU A 134 16.94 -2.99 -16.04
CA LEU A 134 17.16 -4.10 -15.09
C LEU A 134 15.87 -4.49 -14.37
N LEU A 135 15.08 -3.51 -13.93
CA LEU A 135 13.78 -3.72 -13.29
C LEU A 135 12.82 -4.46 -14.24
N ALA A 136 12.67 -3.98 -15.48
CA ALA A 136 11.80 -4.60 -16.48
C ALA A 136 12.19 -6.06 -16.77
N GLN A 137 13.50 -6.35 -16.87
CA GLN A 137 14.01 -7.71 -17.04
C GLN A 137 13.67 -8.63 -15.86
N MET A 138 13.65 -8.11 -14.64
CA MET A 138 13.30 -8.88 -13.45
C MET A 138 11.80 -9.12 -13.32
N LEU A 139 11.00 -8.10 -13.64
CA LEU A 139 9.55 -8.19 -13.56
C LEU A 139 8.96 -9.09 -14.65
N HIS A 140 9.68 -9.29 -15.76
CA HIS A 140 9.25 -10.18 -16.81
C HIS A 140 9.10 -11.63 -16.32
N GLY A 141 7.89 -12.18 -16.46
CA GLY A 141 7.59 -13.57 -16.08
C GLY A 141 7.21 -13.75 -14.61
N LEU A 142 7.16 -12.67 -13.83
CA LEU A 142 6.78 -12.71 -12.42
C LEU A 142 5.32 -13.14 -12.26
N ARG A 143 5.05 -13.97 -11.24
CA ARG A 143 3.70 -14.42 -10.87
C ARG A 143 3.18 -13.73 -9.62
N ALA A 144 4.04 -13.24 -8.75
CA ALA A 144 3.63 -12.58 -7.52
C ALA A 144 4.49 -11.33 -7.25
N LEU A 145 3.86 -10.17 -7.13
CA LEU A 145 4.51 -8.92 -6.79
C LEU A 145 3.89 -8.35 -5.52
N ARG A 146 4.74 -8.06 -4.53
CA ARG A 146 4.34 -7.41 -3.28
C ARG A 146 5.11 -6.12 -3.12
N LEU A 147 4.42 -5.00 -3.13
CA LEU A 147 4.99 -3.67 -2.93
C LEU A 147 4.40 -3.09 -1.66
N ASN A 148 5.28 -2.74 -0.74
CA ASN A 148 4.97 -1.92 0.40
C ASN A 148 5.80 -0.65 0.25
N VAL A 149 5.11 0.48 0.07
CA VAL A 149 5.70 1.80 -0.13
C VAL A 149 5.73 2.59 1.17
N SER A 150 6.92 2.95 1.62
CA SER A 150 7.13 3.86 2.74
C SER A 150 7.25 5.30 2.24
N ASN A 151 6.33 6.16 2.65
CA ASN A 151 6.42 7.60 2.47
C ASN A 151 7.19 8.24 3.64
N GLN A 152 7.80 9.39 3.38
CA GLN A 152 8.51 10.16 4.40
C GLN A 152 7.50 10.63 5.46
N ARG A 153 7.79 10.37 6.74
CA ARG A 153 7.06 11.01 7.84
C ARG A 153 7.36 12.51 7.77
N GLN A 154 6.39 13.32 7.38
CA GLN A 154 6.49 14.77 7.52
C GLN A 154 6.33 15.10 9.01
N ASN A 155 7.38 15.62 9.63
CA ASN A 155 7.33 16.12 10.99
C ASN A 155 6.67 17.51 11.00
N GLY A 156 5.49 17.61 11.60
CA GLY A 156 4.93 18.88 12.06
C GLY A 156 4.12 19.68 11.04
N ASP A 157 3.20 20.46 11.62
CA ASP A 157 2.17 21.25 10.96
C ASP A 157 2.67 22.12 9.80
N TYR A 158 1.79 22.28 8.81
CA TYR A 158 1.85 23.22 7.67
C TYR A 158 2.68 22.78 6.46
N GLY A 159 1.97 22.38 5.40
CA GLY A 159 2.19 23.00 4.10
C GLY A 159 2.52 22.07 2.94
N TYR A 160 1.44 21.62 2.28
CA TYR A 160 1.34 21.35 0.85
C TYR A 160 2.07 20.11 0.30
N VAL A 161 1.29 19.05 0.02
CA VAL A 161 0.93 18.43 -1.30
C VAL A 161 1.93 18.49 -2.48
N VAL A 162 3.02 19.26 -2.44
CA VAL A 162 3.77 19.66 -3.63
C VAL A 162 5.02 18.83 -3.86
N ASP A 163 5.65 18.27 -2.83
CA ASP A 163 6.85 17.45 -3.03
C ASP A 163 6.66 16.00 -2.59
N ASN A 164 6.25 15.23 -3.59
CA ASN A 164 6.72 13.87 -3.86
C ASN A 164 5.95 12.72 -3.19
N PRO A 165 5.08 12.06 -3.98
CA PRO A 165 5.31 10.63 -4.17
C PRO A 165 5.24 10.21 -5.66
N HIS A 166 6.34 10.39 -6.41
CA HIS A 166 6.46 9.97 -7.81
C HIS A 166 6.24 8.46 -8.05
N THR A 167 6.43 7.61 -7.04
CA THR A 167 6.39 6.15 -7.25
C THR A 167 5.01 5.65 -7.53
N PHE A 168 3.96 6.15 -6.88
CA PHE A 168 2.61 5.70 -7.21
C PHE A 168 2.17 6.13 -8.61
N GLU A 169 2.66 7.28 -9.11
CA GLU A 169 2.41 7.71 -10.49
C GLU A 169 3.11 6.82 -11.52
N GLN A 170 4.33 6.38 -11.23
CA GLN A 170 5.14 5.52 -12.12
C GLN A 170 4.88 4.02 -11.91
N LEU A 171 4.23 3.63 -10.81
CA LEU A 171 3.99 2.24 -10.45
C LEU A 171 3.21 1.48 -11.55
N PRO A 172 2.13 2.02 -12.13
CA PRO A 172 1.45 1.38 -13.25
C PRO A 172 2.36 1.11 -14.45
N SER A 173 3.21 2.06 -14.85
CA SER A 173 4.06 1.94 -16.05
C SER A 173 5.29 1.07 -15.82
N ASP A 174 6.03 1.32 -14.74
CA ASP A 174 7.39 0.81 -14.59
C ASP A 174 7.42 -0.49 -13.80
N TRP A 175 6.50 -0.64 -12.84
CA TRP A 175 6.45 -1.80 -11.93
C TRP A 175 5.40 -2.81 -12.33
N LEU A 176 4.23 -2.36 -12.77
CA LEU A 176 3.10 -3.25 -13.02
C LEU A 176 3.00 -3.69 -14.48
N SER A 177 3.12 -2.78 -15.44
CA SER A 177 3.01 -3.08 -16.88
C SER A 177 3.89 -4.25 -17.34
N PRO A 178 5.16 -4.37 -16.90
CA PRO A 178 6.01 -5.49 -17.32
C PRO A 178 5.49 -6.87 -16.88
N THR A 179 4.67 -6.93 -15.83
CA THR A 179 4.11 -8.17 -15.26
C THR A 179 2.72 -8.53 -15.81
N LYS A 180 2.11 -7.65 -16.64
CA LYS A 180 0.71 -7.69 -17.05
C LYS A 180 0.22 -9.08 -17.47
N SER A 181 1.01 -9.80 -18.26
CA SER A 181 0.60 -11.09 -18.86
C SER A 181 0.77 -12.32 -17.94
N THR A 182 1.52 -12.19 -16.84
CA THR A 182 1.91 -13.32 -15.99
C THR A 182 1.51 -13.19 -14.53
N LEU A 183 1.22 -11.98 -14.06
CA LEU A 183 0.94 -11.73 -12.65
C LEU A 183 -0.35 -12.45 -12.19
N GLU A 184 -0.21 -13.22 -11.12
CA GLU A 184 -1.28 -13.97 -10.46
C GLU A 184 -1.59 -13.41 -9.06
N HIS A 185 -0.63 -12.77 -8.40
CA HIS A 185 -0.78 -12.19 -7.07
C HIS A 185 -0.20 -10.77 -7.03
N LEU A 186 -1.00 -9.82 -6.57
CA LEU A 186 -0.60 -8.43 -6.39
C LEU A 186 -0.94 -7.97 -4.97
N THR A 187 0.05 -7.40 -4.29
CA THR A 187 -0.11 -6.72 -2.99
C THR A 187 0.43 -5.30 -3.12
N LEU A 188 -0.39 -4.29 -2.88
CA LEU A 188 -0.01 -2.87 -2.87
C LEU A 188 -0.40 -2.25 -1.52
N TYR A 189 0.61 -1.93 -0.73
CA TYR A 189 0.45 -1.38 0.61
C TYR A 189 1.25 -0.09 0.73
N SER A 190 0.81 0.81 1.60
CA SER A 190 1.57 2.01 1.94
C SER A 190 1.40 2.42 3.39
N ASN A 191 2.43 3.01 4.00
CA ASN A 191 2.37 3.43 5.42
C ASN A 191 1.47 4.66 5.63
N GLN A 192 0.97 5.24 4.55
CA GLN A 192 0.01 6.34 4.53
C GLN A 192 -1.10 6.00 3.51
N PRO A 193 -2.30 6.57 3.67
CA PRO A 193 -3.35 6.51 2.66
C PRO A 193 -2.85 6.89 1.26
N PHE A 194 -3.33 6.20 0.22
CA PHE A 194 -3.00 6.46 -1.18
C PHE A 194 -4.15 6.09 -2.11
N GLY A 195 -4.17 6.69 -3.30
CA GLY A 195 -5.22 6.52 -4.30
C GLY A 195 -5.57 7.88 -4.90
N LEU A 196 -6.09 8.78 -4.06
CA LEU A 196 -6.24 10.19 -4.40
C LEU A 196 -4.88 10.85 -4.25
N PHE A 197 -4.29 10.88 -3.05
CA PHE A 197 -2.97 11.48 -2.86
C PHE A 197 -2.09 10.69 -1.87
N PRO A 198 -0.99 10.05 -2.34
CA PRO A 198 -0.50 9.96 -3.72
C PRO A 198 -1.50 9.36 -4.70
N LYS A 199 -1.45 9.83 -5.94
CA LYS A 199 -2.28 9.27 -7.02
C LYS A 199 -1.80 7.88 -7.41
N LEU A 200 -2.72 6.92 -7.43
CA LEU A 200 -2.53 5.65 -8.12
C LEU A 200 -3.70 5.38 -9.07
N ASP A 201 -3.42 5.44 -10.38
CA ASP A 201 -4.38 5.12 -11.43
C ASP A 201 -4.07 3.77 -12.07
N LEU A 202 -4.92 2.78 -11.79
CA LEU A 202 -4.81 1.42 -12.34
C LEU A 202 -5.69 1.21 -13.58
N SER A 203 -6.48 2.19 -14.01
CA SER A 203 -7.46 2.04 -15.11
C SER A 203 -6.82 1.59 -16.44
N SER A 204 -5.56 1.94 -16.66
CA SER A 204 -4.81 1.61 -17.88
C SER A 204 -4.23 0.19 -17.91
N ILE A 205 -4.25 -0.54 -16.79
CA ILE A 205 -3.67 -1.87 -16.66
C ILE A 205 -4.72 -2.93 -16.31
N HIS A 206 -4.58 -4.11 -16.88
CA HIS A 206 -5.47 -5.24 -16.60
C HIS A 206 -4.64 -6.53 -16.57
N PHE A 207 -4.85 -7.36 -15.56
CA PHE A 207 -4.07 -8.57 -15.29
C PHE A 207 -4.92 -9.83 -15.57
N PRO A 208 -4.87 -10.40 -16.79
CA PRO A 208 -5.73 -11.52 -17.20
C PRO A 208 -5.51 -12.84 -16.44
N ARG A 209 -4.59 -12.89 -15.48
CA ARG A 209 -4.29 -14.07 -14.65
C ARG A 209 -4.37 -13.80 -13.16
N LEU A 210 -4.82 -12.61 -12.75
CA LEU A 210 -4.83 -12.20 -11.35
C LEU A 210 -5.81 -13.07 -10.56
N LYS A 211 -5.27 -13.79 -9.57
CA LYS A 211 -6.01 -14.67 -8.66
C LYS A 211 -6.13 -14.06 -7.27
N SER A 212 -5.18 -13.24 -6.86
CA SER A 212 -5.17 -12.59 -5.55
C SER A 212 -4.83 -11.12 -5.67
N LEU A 213 -5.63 -10.27 -5.05
CA LEU A 213 -5.40 -8.84 -4.91
C LEU A 213 -5.46 -8.45 -3.44
N ALA A 214 -4.44 -7.74 -2.96
CA ALA A 214 -4.41 -7.16 -1.64
C ALA A 214 -4.07 -5.67 -1.73
N LEU A 215 -4.92 -4.84 -1.14
CA LEU A 215 -4.76 -3.39 -1.05
C LEU A 215 -4.72 -3.01 0.43
N GLY A 216 -3.76 -2.20 0.83
CA GLY A 216 -3.57 -1.81 2.23
C GLY A 216 -3.37 -0.31 2.36
N GLN A 217 -4.31 0.43 2.98
CA GLN A 217 -4.40 1.91 2.99
C GLN A 217 -4.85 2.53 1.65
N TYR A 218 -5.58 1.78 0.83
CA TYR A 218 -6.08 2.30 -0.45
C TYR A 218 -7.38 3.10 -0.29
N GLU A 219 -7.44 4.26 -0.94
CA GLU A 219 -8.54 5.21 -0.95
C GLU A 219 -9.43 4.99 -2.18
N PHE A 220 -10.71 4.73 -1.95
CA PHE A 220 -11.74 4.63 -2.97
C PHE A 220 -12.54 5.93 -3.06
N PHE A 221 -12.59 6.53 -4.24
CA PHE A 221 -13.26 7.81 -4.48
C PHE A 221 -13.87 7.88 -5.88
N HIS A 222 -13.74 6.83 -6.70
CA HIS A 222 -14.34 6.81 -8.03
C HIS A 222 -14.73 5.39 -8.45
N ASP A 223 -15.85 5.26 -9.18
CA ASP A 223 -16.40 3.98 -9.63
C ASP A 223 -15.38 3.19 -10.51
N ASP A 224 -14.52 3.87 -11.27
CA ASP A 224 -13.45 3.25 -12.07
C ASP A 224 -12.54 2.32 -11.25
N GLN A 225 -12.32 2.62 -9.97
CA GLN A 225 -11.50 1.77 -9.08
C GLN A 225 -12.23 0.46 -8.76
N LEU A 226 -13.54 0.54 -8.55
CA LEU A 226 -14.39 -0.65 -8.37
C LEU A 226 -14.46 -1.44 -9.68
N ASP A 227 -14.76 -0.79 -10.80
CA ASP A 227 -14.83 -1.41 -12.11
C ASP A 227 -13.52 -2.11 -12.50
N TRP A 228 -12.38 -1.51 -12.14
CA TRP A 228 -11.07 -2.14 -12.33
C TRP A 228 -10.96 -3.46 -11.55
N ILE A 229 -11.36 -3.51 -10.28
CA ILE A 229 -11.37 -4.76 -9.50
C ILE A 229 -12.32 -5.77 -10.16
N ILE A 230 -13.55 -5.37 -10.49
CA ILE A 230 -14.56 -6.22 -11.10
C ILE A 230 -14.11 -6.78 -12.46
N SER A 231 -13.31 -6.03 -13.23
CA SER A 231 -12.77 -6.50 -14.51
C SER A 231 -11.98 -7.81 -14.40
N HIS A 232 -11.46 -8.13 -13.21
CA HIS A 232 -10.71 -9.36 -12.92
C HIS A 232 -11.59 -10.53 -12.48
N GLY A 233 -12.92 -10.38 -12.48
CA GLY A 233 -13.89 -11.42 -12.08
C GLY A 233 -13.68 -12.82 -12.69
N PRO A 234 -13.24 -12.97 -13.96
CA PRO A 234 -12.96 -14.27 -14.55
C PRO A 234 -11.80 -15.05 -13.91
N THR A 235 -10.94 -14.41 -13.12
CA THR A 235 -9.75 -15.06 -12.52
C THR A 235 -9.57 -14.82 -11.03
N LEU A 236 -10.09 -13.71 -10.49
CA LEU A 236 -9.87 -13.29 -9.11
C LEU A 236 -10.57 -14.25 -8.12
N ARG A 237 -9.80 -14.75 -7.16
CA ARG A 237 -10.23 -15.73 -6.14
C ARG A 237 -10.09 -15.21 -4.72
N GLU A 238 -9.15 -14.31 -4.49
CA GLU A 238 -8.85 -13.76 -3.18
C GLU A 238 -8.77 -12.23 -3.27
N LEU A 239 -9.51 -11.54 -2.41
CA LEU A 239 -9.51 -10.09 -2.31
C LEU A 239 -9.36 -9.67 -0.84
N TYR A 240 -8.36 -8.83 -0.57
CA TYR A 240 -8.01 -8.35 0.76
C TYR A 240 -7.96 -6.82 0.77
N LEU A 241 -8.74 -6.19 1.64
CA LEU A 241 -8.85 -4.75 1.81
C LEU A 241 -8.49 -4.40 3.26
N ASP A 242 -7.23 -4.02 3.49
CA ASP A 242 -6.71 -3.70 4.81
C ASP A 242 -6.62 -2.18 5.00
N ASN A 243 -7.32 -1.66 6.01
CA ASN A 243 -7.41 -0.22 6.28
C ASN A 243 -7.78 0.60 5.03
N CYS A 244 -8.58 0.04 4.13
CA CYS A 244 -9.09 0.74 2.96
C CYS A 244 -10.27 1.62 3.36
N ILE A 245 -10.36 2.79 2.72
CA ILE A 245 -11.38 3.80 3.02
C ILE A 245 -12.11 4.21 1.75
N ILE A 246 -13.36 4.64 1.89
CA ILE A 246 -14.06 5.40 0.86
C ILE A 246 -13.95 6.89 1.23
N LEU A 247 -13.35 7.70 0.34
CA LEU A 247 -13.43 9.15 0.43
C LEU A 247 -14.80 9.57 -0.10
N HIS A 248 -15.75 9.77 0.81
CA HIS A 248 -17.12 10.11 0.46
C HIS A 248 -17.27 11.59 0.07
N ALA A 249 -16.31 12.44 0.47
CA ALA A 249 -16.26 13.83 0.10
C ALA A 249 -14.82 14.32 -0.07
N ILE A 250 -14.65 15.25 -1.00
CA ILE A 250 -13.40 15.99 -1.22
C ILE A 250 -13.74 17.47 -1.11
N VAL A 251 -13.05 18.17 -0.21
CA VAL A 251 -13.20 19.59 0.07
C VAL A 251 -11.87 20.27 -0.27
N TYR A 252 -11.95 21.39 -0.98
CA TYR A 252 -10.76 22.16 -1.35
C TYR A 252 -11.10 23.64 -1.46
N SER A 253 -10.12 24.48 -1.18
CA SER A 253 -10.23 25.92 -1.41
C SER A 253 -9.88 26.30 -2.86
N GLU A 254 -10.32 27.48 -3.33
CA GLU A 254 -9.99 28.04 -4.66
C GLU A 254 -8.48 28.02 -4.95
N TRP A 255 -7.64 28.17 -3.92
CA TRP A 255 -6.18 28.14 -4.05
C TRP A 255 -5.62 26.74 -4.34
N GLU A 256 -6.37 25.70 -4.00
CA GLU A 256 -6.02 24.28 -4.17
C GLU A 256 -6.70 23.65 -5.39
N GLN A 257 -7.73 24.29 -5.94
CA GLN A 257 -8.49 23.83 -7.11
C GLN A 257 -7.56 23.51 -8.30
N GLY A 258 -6.53 24.33 -8.52
CA GLY A 258 -5.54 24.10 -9.57
C GLY A 258 -4.73 22.80 -9.39
N HIS A 259 -4.53 22.34 -8.15
CA HIS A 259 -3.85 21.08 -7.87
C HIS A 259 -4.77 19.89 -8.11
N LEU A 260 -6.02 19.93 -7.62
CA LEU A 260 -6.96 18.82 -7.82
C LEU A 260 -7.28 18.60 -9.31
N HIS A 261 -7.54 19.66 -10.09
CA HIS A 261 -7.74 19.51 -11.54
C HIS A 261 -6.46 19.05 -12.28
N ARG A 262 -5.27 19.41 -11.77
CA ARG A 262 -3.99 19.00 -12.37
C ARG A 262 -3.71 17.51 -12.13
N TYR A 263 -3.94 17.02 -10.93
CA TYR A 263 -3.61 15.63 -10.55
C TYR A 263 -4.78 14.67 -10.82
N HIS A 264 -6.03 15.12 -10.70
CA HIS A 264 -7.25 14.31 -10.78
C HIS A 264 -8.31 14.85 -11.75
N PRO A 265 -7.97 15.17 -13.01
CA PRO A 265 -8.94 15.69 -13.97
C PRO A 265 -10.07 14.68 -14.26
N SER A 266 -9.79 13.38 -14.19
CA SER A 266 -10.78 12.31 -14.41
C SER A 266 -11.70 12.09 -13.21
N ALA A 267 -11.18 12.26 -11.98
CA ALA A 267 -12.01 12.17 -10.77
C ALA A 267 -13.12 13.21 -10.80
N LEU A 268 -12.86 14.38 -11.42
CA LEU A 268 -13.83 15.47 -11.54
C LEU A 268 -14.70 15.40 -12.82
N SER A 269 -14.53 14.37 -13.65
CA SER A 269 -15.24 14.23 -14.93
C SER A 269 -16.50 13.34 -14.85
N GLY A 270 -16.75 12.70 -13.71
CA GLY A 270 -17.84 11.74 -13.45
C GLY A 270 -18.92 12.23 -12.46
N LYS A 271 -19.66 11.28 -11.86
CA LYS A 271 -20.82 11.43 -10.93
C LYS A 271 -20.56 12.18 -9.61
N TRP A 272 -19.62 13.12 -9.58
CA TRP A 272 -19.47 13.99 -8.44
C TRP A 272 -20.47 15.12 -8.59
N ASP A 273 -21.48 15.13 -7.74
CA ASP A 273 -22.34 16.29 -7.62
C ASP A 273 -21.50 17.39 -6.96
N GLU A 274 -21.16 18.42 -7.73
CA GLU A 274 -20.61 19.65 -7.17
C GLU A 274 -21.70 20.26 -6.28
N VAL A 275 -21.47 20.23 -4.98
CA VAL A 275 -22.40 20.83 -4.02
C VAL A 275 -21.79 22.13 -3.53
N GLU A 276 -22.19 23.21 -4.17
CA GLU A 276 -21.82 24.58 -3.80
C GLU A 276 -22.59 24.99 -2.53
N ARG A 277 -22.15 24.53 -1.35
CA ARG A 277 -22.78 24.92 -0.06
C ARG A 277 -21.79 24.97 1.11
N SER A 278 -20.56 25.44 0.91
CA SER A 278 -19.78 25.95 2.03
C SER A 278 -20.27 27.35 2.42
N LEU A 279 -20.22 27.67 3.72
CA LEU A 279 -20.40 29.04 4.22
C LEU A 279 -19.34 30.00 3.65
N ASP A 280 -18.19 29.46 3.23
CA ASP A 280 -17.16 30.18 2.47
C ASP A 280 -17.36 29.95 0.96
N PRO A 281 -17.71 30.97 0.17
CA PRO A 281 -17.88 30.83 -1.29
C PRO A 281 -16.60 30.46 -2.05
N ARG A 282 -15.45 30.34 -1.36
CA ARG A 282 -14.15 29.97 -1.94
C ARG A 282 -13.79 28.50 -1.71
N THR A 283 -14.71 27.70 -1.20
CA THR A 283 -14.51 26.26 -1.00
C THR A 283 -15.46 25.51 -1.91
N THR A 284 -14.95 24.53 -2.63
CA THR A 284 -15.79 23.64 -3.42
C THR A 284 -15.76 22.25 -2.79
N ARG A 285 -16.91 21.58 -2.85
CA ARG A 285 -17.10 20.24 -2.30
C ARG A 285 -17.61 19.32 -3.38
N TYR A 286 -16.93 18.18 -3.53
CA TYR A 286 -17.39 17.06 -4.33
C TYR A 286 -17.85 15.94 -3.39
N ILE A 287 -18.98 15.31 -3.70
CA ILE A 287 -19.46 14.11 -2.99
C ILE A 287 -19.44 12.87 -3.87
N TYR A 288 -18.89 11.78 -3.34
CA TYR A 288 -18.94 10.45 -3.92
C TYR A 288 -20.02 9.66 -3.18
N THR A 289 -21.02 9.19 -3.92
CA THR A 289 -22.25 8.60 -3.34
C THR A 289 -22.18 7.09 -3.15
N THR A 290 -21.30 6.39 -3.85
CA THR A 290 -21.11 4.94 -3.71
C THR A 290 -20.59 4.60 -2.30
N ARG A 291 -21.12 3.53 -1.71
CA ARG A 291 -20.83 3.08 -0.34
C ARG A 291 -20.29 1.65 -0.32
N TRP A 292 -19.79 1.19 0.83
CA TRP A 292 -19.26 -0.16 0.97
C TRP A 292 -20.30 -1.24 0.65
N HIS A 293 -21.57 -1.05 0.99
CA HIS A 293 -22.64 -1.96 0.58
C HIS A 293 -22.75 -2.12 -0.94
N ASP A 294 -22.53 -1.06 -1.72
CA ASP A 294 -22.51 -1.13 -3.18
C ASP A 294 -21.31 -1.95 -3.67
N TYR A 295 -20.12 -1.72 -3.09
CA TYR A 295 -18.92 -2.49 -3.38
C TYR A 295 -19.12 -3.98 -3.09
N PHE A 296 -19.66 -4.33 -1.91
CA PHE A 296 -19.92 -5.72 -1.55
C PHE A 296 -20.97 -6.37 -2.46
N ALA A 297 -22.03 -5.63 -2.81
CA ALA A 297 -23.03 -6.10 -3.77
C ALA A 297 -22.42 -6.36 -5.16
N MET A 298 -21.51 -5.50 -5.61
CA MET A 298 -20.78 -5.66 -6.86
C MET A 298 -19.76 -6.79 -6.81
N PHE A 299 -19.03 -6.98 -5.71
CA PHE A 299 -18.16 -8.14 -5.53
C PHE A 299 -18.95 -9.45 -5.58
N ARG A 300 -20.13 -9.48 -4.95
CA ARG A 300 -21.00 -10.66 -4.91
C ARG A 300 -21.47 -11.13 -6.29
N THR A 301 -21.68 -10.19 -7.22
CA THR A 301 -22.22 -10.47 -8.57
C THR A 301 -21.13 -10.48 -9.64
N GLY A 302 -20.14 -9.60 -9.53
CA GLY A 302 -19.07 -9.37 -10.51
C GLY A 302 -17.81 -10.22 -10.31
N LEU A 303 -17.62 -10.84 -9.14
CA LEU A 303 -16.47 -11.73 -8.86
C LEU A 303 -16.93 -13.20 -8.68
N PRO A 304 -17.32 -13.90 -9.77
CA PRO A 304 -17.93 -15.22 -9.67
C PRO A 304 -16.99 -16.32 -9.16
N LEU A 305 -15.66 -16.11 -9.21
CA LEU A 305 -14.65 -17.04 -8.72
C LEU A 305 -14.09 -16.66 -7.34
N LEU A 306 -14.61 -15.60 -6.71
CA LEU A 306 -14.17 -15.18 -5.38
C LEU A 306 -14.46 -16.29 -4.36
N GLN A 307 -13.43 -16.69 -3.64
CA GLN A 307 -13.47 -17.76 -2.64
C GLN A 307 -13.09 -17.25 -1.26
N HIS A 308 -12.26 -16.21 -1.20
CA HIS A 308 -11.79 -15.63 0.05
C HIS A 308 -11.86 -14.11 -0.03
N PHE A 309 -12.51 -13.50 0.95
CA PHE A 309 -12.64 -12.05 1.07
C PHE A 309 -12.31 -11.62 2.51
N ARG A 310 -11.52 -10.55 2.65
CA ARG A 310 -11.34 -9.87 3.94
C ARG A 310 -11.37 -8.36 3.74
N ILE A 311 -12.09 -7.69 4.63
CA ILE A 311 -12.04 -6.24 4.81
C ILE A 311 -11.87 -5.98 6.30
N GLY A 312 -10.98 -5.06 6.65
CA GLY A 312 -10.84 -4.59 8.03
C GLY A 312 -9.44 -4.09 8.32
N LYS A 313 -8.88 -4.42 9.49
CA LYS A 313 -7.58 -3.88 9.94
C LYS A 313 -6.63 -5.00 10.35
N SER A 314 -5.37 -4.88 9.98
CA SER A 314 -4.29 -5.64 10.62
C SER A 314 -3.59 -4.80 11.70
N MET A 315 -2.70 -5.40 12.49
CA MET A 315 -1.83 -4.63 13.39
C MET A 315 -0.60 -4.15 12.62
N TRP A 316 -0.59 -2.87 12.24
CA TRP A 316 0.50 -2.22 11.50
C TRP A 316 1.67 -1.76 12.40
N CYS A 317 1.59 -1.97 13.72
CA CYS A 317 2.41 -1.29 14.74
C CYS A 317 3.92 -1.61 14.72
N HIS A 318 4.34 -2.71 14.09
CA HIS A 318 5.76 -3.08 14.00
C HIS A 318 6.21 -3.27 12.55
N GLU A 319 5.37 -3.84 11.69
CA GLU A 319 5.61 -4.03 10.26
C GLU A 319 4.27 -4.05 9.52
N PHE A 320 4.29 -3.79 8.21
CA PHE A 320 3.18 -4.11 7.34
C PHE A 320 2.85 -5.61 7.43
N PRO A 321 1.58 -6.02 7.26
CA PRO A 321 1.13 -7.42 7.38
C PRO A 321 1.55 -8.28 6.18
N PHE A 322 2.85 -8.26 5.89
CA PHE A 322 3.45 -8.90 4.75
C PHE A 322 3.29 -10.41 4.84
N GLU A 323 2.62 -10.99 3.83
CA GLU A 323 2.25 -12.43 3.80
C GLU A 323 1.25 -12.82 4.90
N LYS A 324 0.63 -11.83 5.54
CA LYS A 324 -0.39 -11.98 6.60
C LYS A 324 -1.74 -11.44 6.15
N GLU A 325 -2.00 -11.37 4.84
CA GLU A 325 -3.28 -10.89 4.31
C GLU A 325 -4.48 -11.71 4.84
N ARG A 326 -4.26 -13.00 5.10
CA ARG A 326 -5.26 -13.90 5.69
C ARG A 326 -5.46 -13.71 7.20
N GLU A 327 -4.70 -12.84 7.83
CA GLU A 327 -4.79 -12.52 9.25
C GLU A 327 -5.52 -11.20 9.50
N ILE A 328 -5.85 -10.42 8.46
CA ILE A 328 -6.63 -9.16 8.57
C ILE A 328 -7.88 -9.41 9.41
N GLU A 329 -8.04 -8.68 10.50
CA GLU A 329 -9.24 -8.76 11.33
C GLU A 329 -10.42 -8.27 10.51
N ILE A 330 -11.44 -9.13 10.36
CA ILE A 330 -12.61 -8.80 9.55
C ILE A 330 -13.47 -7.81 10.35
N GLY A 331 -13.71 -6.63 9.79
CA GLY A 331 -14.49 -5.58 10.44
C GLY A 331 -14.76 -4.38 9.53
N LEU A 332 -15.87 -3.69 9.78
CA LEU A 332 -16.22 -2.40 9.19
C LEU A 332 -15.96 -1.28 10.21
N PHE A 333 -14.79 -0.69 10.19
CA PHE A 333 -14.39 0.29 11.21
C PHE A 333 -15.02 1.66 10.96
N GLU A 334 -15.16 2.50 11.99
CA GLU A 334 -15.75 3.84 11.91
C GLU A 334 -15.08 4.75 10.87
N ASP A 335 -13.77 4.59 10.68
CA ASP A 335 -12.95 5.36 9.74
C ASP A 335 -13.00 4.82 8.30
N ARG A 336 -13.92 3.90 7.99
CA ARG A 336 -14.11 3.37 6.63
C ARG A 336 -14.64 4.40 5.63
N TYR A 337 -15.19 5.51 6.12
CA TYR A 337 -15.61 6.68 5.35
C TYR A 337 -14.89 7.92 5.87
N LEU A 338 -14.12 8.59 5.03
CA LEU A 338 -13.44 9.84 5.41
C LEU A 338 -13.71 10.95 4.39
N THR A 339 -13.54 12.19 4.82
CA THR A 339 -13.47 13.37 3.96
C THR A 339 -12.01 13.74 3.74
N TRP A 340 -11.65 14.09 2.51
CA TRP A 340 -10.36 14.72 2.23
C TRP A 340 -10.54 16.24 2.22
N ASP A 341 -9.80 16.97 3.05
CA ASP A 341 -9.85 18.43 3.15
C ASP A 341 -8.44 19.02 3.19
N GLY A 342 -8.05 19.75 2.15
CA GLY A 342 -6.79 20.51 2.12
C GLY A 342 -5.53 19.70 2.46
N GLY A 343 -5.51 18.39 2.13
CA GLY A 343 -4.41 17.48 2.45
C GLY A 343 -4.57 16.65 3.74
N PHE A 344 -5.70 16.77 4.44
CA PHE A 344 -5.99 16.02 5.64
C PHE A 344 -7.17 15.06 5.43
N HIS A 345 -7.10 13.90 6.09
CA HIS A 345 -8.21 12.97 6.21
C HIS A 345 -8.98 13.26 7.50
N THR A 346 -10.23 13.71 7.37
CA THR A 346 -11.07 14.08 8.51
C THR A 346 -12.30 13.18 8.59
N ARG A 347 -12.80 12.98 9.81
CA ARG A 347 -14.10 12.35 10.00
C ARG A 347 -15.18 13.38 9.71
N SER A 348 -16.28 12.93 9.13
CA SER A 348 -17.32 13.82 8.62
C SER A 348 -18.00 14.69 9.69
N SER A 349 -17.82 14.38 10.98
CA SER A 349 -18.38 15.15 12.12
C SER A 349 -17.76 16.54 12.29
N ASP A 350 -16.61 16.82 11.67
CA ASP A 350 -15.89 18.08 11.88
C ASP A 350 -16.42 19.22 10.99
N PHE A 351 -17.35 18.93 10.06
CA PHE A 351 -17.93 19.90 9.13
C PHE A 351 -19.44 19.69 8.96
N ASP A 352 -20.20 20.77 8.76
CA ASP A 352 -21.63 20.71 8.42
C ASP A 352 -21.83 19.92 7.11
N ILE A 353 -22.20 18.65 7.24
CA ILE A 353 -22.66 17.81 6.13
C ILE A 353 -24.07 18.30 5.75
N PRO A 354 -24.38 18.55 4.47
CA PRO A 354 -25.73 18.91 4.07
C PRO A 354 -26.71 17.80 4.51
N GLU A 355 -27.79 18.21 5.18
CA GLU A 355 -28.87 17.33 5.68
C GLU A 355 -29.46 16.40 4.58
N GLU A 356 -29.30 16.79 3.31
CA GLU A 356 -29.73 16.07 2.11
C GLU A 356 -28.92 14.80 1.79
N LEU A 357 -27.69 14.65 2.31
CA LEU A 357 -26.85 13.48 2.07
C LEU A 357 -27.12 12.30 3.02
N GLY A 358 -28.04 12.50 3.96
CA GLY A 358 -28.22 11.58 5.08
C GLY A 358 -27.01 11.57 6.01
N ASP A 359 -27.22 11.07 7.22
CA ASP A 359 -26.13 10.87 8.15
C ASP A 359 -25.26 9.71 7.61
N ILE A 360 -23.95 9.93 7.41
CA ILE A 360 -23.04 8.87 6.94
C ILE A 360 -22.96 7.73 7.94
N SER A 361 -23.31 8.00 9.21
CA SER A 361 -23.53 6.97 10.24
C SER A 361 -24.71 6.04 9.93
N SER A 362 -25.53 6.33 8.91
CA SER A 362 -26.72 5.55 8.58
C SER A 362 -26.46 4.32 7.72
N CYS A 363 -25.26 4.13 7.16
CA CYS A 363 -24.95 3.01 6.26
C CYS A 363 -24.44 1.75 6.98
N ASP A 364 -24.33 1.77 8.31
CA ASP A 364 -23.74 0.67 9.10
C ASP A 364 -24.47 -0.66 8.86
N GLU A 365 -25.81 -0.65 8.90
CA GLU A 365 -26.61 -1.86 8.73
C GLU A 365 -26.60 -2.33 7.26
N GLU A 366 -26.70 -1.42 6.28
CA GLU A 366 -26.61 -1.77 4.86
C GLU A 366 -25.24 -2.37 4.51
N ASP A 367 -24.15 -1.76 4.99
CA ASP A 367 -22.79 -2.25 4.76
C ASP A 367 -22.61 -3.64 5.37
N LYS A 368 -23.10 -3.84 6.60
CA LYS A 368 -23.06 -5.12 7.31
C LYS A 368 -23.88 -6.19 6.60
N ASP A 369 -25.12 -5.91 6.24
CA ASP A 369 -26.00 -6.84 5.55
C ASP A 369 -25.42 -7.25 4.18
N ALA A 370 -24.88 -6.29 3.43
CA ALA A 370 -24.24 -6.56 2.15
C ALA A 370 -22.95 -7.39 2.30
N LEU A 371 -22.14 -7.13 3.34
CA LEU A 371 -20.95 -7.91 3.67
C LEU A 371 -21.29 -9.34 4.05
N LEU A 372 -22.29 -9.53 4.93
CA LEU A 372 -22.78 -10.86 5.31
C LEU A 372 -23.31 -11.63 4.11
N ALA A 373 -24.06 -10.96 3.23
CA ALA A 373 -24.56 -11.57 2.00
C ALA A 373 -23.43 -11.96 1.03
N LEU A 374 -22.34 -11.20 0.99
CA LEU A 374 -21.12 -11.57 0.24
C LEU A 374 -20.47 -12.82 0.84
N PHE A 375 -20.26 -12.87 2.17
CA PHE A 375 -19.68 -14.04 2.84
C PHE A 375 -20.52 -15.30 2.64
N GLN A 376 -21.83 -15.18 2.75
CA GLN A 376 -22.76 -16.28 2.47
C GLN A 376 -22.62 -16.78 1.02
N LYS A 377 -22.51 -15.86 0.05
CA LYS A 377 -22.37 -16.21 -1.36
C LYS A 377 -21.09 -17.00 -1.65
N ILE A 378 -19.98 -16.62 -1.04
CA ILE A 378 -18.68 -17.28 -1.25
C ILE A 378 -18.47 -18.50 -0.35
N GLY A 379 -19.40 -18.77 0.58
CA GLY A 379 -19.30 -19.88 1.53
C GLY A 379 -18.23 -19.70 2.59
N GLN A 380 -17.85 -18.45 2.89
CA GLN A 380 -16.85 -18.13 3.90
C GLN A 380 -17.53 -17.98 5.25
N ASN A 381 -17.21 -18.89 6.19
CA ASN A 381 -17.64 -18.75 7.58
C ASN A 381 -16.74 -17.73 8.27
N VAL A 382 -17.34 -16.67 8.81
CA VAL A 382 -16.65 -15.74 9.72
C VAL A 382 -17.01 -16.18 11.14
N PRO A 383 -16.02 -16.54 11.99
CA PRO A 383 -16.32 -16.91 13.36
C PRO A 383 -16.93 -15.69 14.07
N GLU A 384 -18.15 -15.86 14.60
CA GLU A 384 -18.66 -15.00 15.65
C GLU A 384 -17.70 -15.16 16.84
N ARG A 385 -16.98 -14.11 17.21
CA ARG A 385 -16.30 -14.09 18.50
C ARG A 385 -17.37 -13.98 19.59
N GLU A 386 -17.10 -14.56 20.77
CA GLU A 386 -18.04 -14.61 21.89
C GLU A 386 -18.31 -13.19 22.41
N GLY A 387 -19.41 -12.62 21.91
CA GLY A 387 -19.79 -11.22 22.10
C GLY A 387 -20.31 -10.74 20.76
N GLY A 388 -21.52 -11.20 20.37
CA GLY A 388 -22.04 -11.02 19.02
C GLY A 388 -21.90 -9.59 18.49
N LEU A 389 -21.75 -9.44 17.17
CA LEU A 389 -21.61 -8.20 16.37
C LEU A 389 -22.22 -6.96 17.05
N VAL A 390 -21.49 -6.34 17.98
CA VAL A 390 -21.85 -5.10 18.66
C VAL A 390 -20.74 -4.12 18.34
N CYS A 391 -21.11 -3.05 17.64
CA CYS A 391 -20.29 -1.85 17.48
C CYS A 391 -20.11 -1.25 18.88
N ASP A 392 -18.90 -1.25 19.42
CA ASP A 392 -18.60 -0.38 20.55
C ASP A 392 -18.36 1.05 20.05
N GLU A 393 -18.37 2.03 20.96
CA GLU A 393 -18.17 3.46 20.66
C GLU A 393 -16.76 3.79 20.11
N GLN A 394 -15.96 2.78 19.78
CA GLN A 394 -14.63 2.88 19.19
C GLN A 394 -14.52 2.16 17.83
N GLY A 395 -15.61 1.60 17.32
CA GLY A 395 -15.65 0.94 16.01
C GLY A 395 -14.82 -0.34 15.93
N VAL A 396 -14.52 -0.98 17.07
CA VAL A 396 -13.76 -2.23 17.13
C VAL A 396 -14.74 -3.41 17.17
N TRP A 397 -14.55 -4.36 16.26
CA TRP A 397 -15.38 -5.57 16.19
C TRP A 397 -14.85 -6.59 17.19
N HIS A 398 -15.60 -6.81 18.27
CA HIS A 398 -15.28 -7.83 19.26
C HIS A 398 -15.74 -9.23 18.88
#